data_AF-A0A950SG29-F1
#
_entry.id   AF-A0A950SG29-F1
#
_cell.length_a   1.000
_cell.length_b   1.000
_cell.length_c   1.000
_cell.angle_alpha   90.00
_cell.angle_beta   90.00
_cell.angle_gamma   90.00
#
_symmetry.space_group_name_H-M   'P 1'
#
loop_
_entity.id
_entity.type
_entity.pdbx_description
1 polymer ?
#
loop_
_entity_poly.entity_id
_entity_poly.type
_entity_poly.pdbx_seq_one_letter_code
_entity_poly.pdbx_strand_id
1 'polypeptide(L)'
;MRLEDIVGNAWQLEAVGKTYHQFIARFQRLRPKTPESVFQAQTQLVHAWRKFPFLDPDLPETMLPRGWPRSSAHELFEAKHEAWYATARDYLMSLDSGAEPAGTRRLRAA
;
A
#
# COMPACT_ATOMS: atom_id res chain seq x y z
N MET A 1 -17.18 -18.43 -26.68
CA MET A 1 -16.84 -17.73 -25.42
C MET A 1 -15.57 -18.38 -24.90
N ARG A 2 -14.46 -17.64 -24.85
CA ARG A 2 -13.20 -18.21 -24.35
C ARG A 2 -13.20 -18.18 -22.83
N LEU A 3 -12.41 -19.05 -22.19
CA LEU A 3 -12.37 -19.18 -20.74
C LEU A 3 -11.94 -17.86 -20.07
N GLU A 4 -11.02 -17.14 -20.72
CA GLU A 4 -10.59 -15.79 -20.35
C GLU A 4 -11.76 -14.77 -20.24
N ASP A 5 -12.77 -14.86 -21.11
CA ASP A 5 -13.94 -13.96 -21.09
C ASP A 5 -14.84 -14.22 -19.87
N ILE A 6 -14.95 -15.48 -19.44
CA ILE A 6 -15.79 -15.90 -18.30
C ILE A 6 -15.13 -15.48 -16.99
N VAL A 7 -13.82 -15.71 -16.87
CA VAL A 7 -13.03 -15.36 -15.69
C VAL A 7 -12.96 -13.84 -15.50
N GLY A 8 -12.78 -13.08 -16.60
CA GLY A 8 -12.77 -11.62 -16.57
C GLY A 8 -14.06 -11.02 -16.02
N ASN A 9 -15.22 -11.57 -16.41
CA ASN A 9 -16.54 -11.14 -15.93
C ASN A 9 -16.87 -11.65 -14.52
N ALA A 10 -16.45 -12.86 -14.17
CA ALA A 10 -16.74 -13.45 -12.86
C ALA A 10 -15.98 -12.75 -11.70
N TRP A 11 -14.78 -12.20 -11.97
CA TRP A 11 -13.94 -11.55 -10.97
C TRP A 11 -13.72 -10.04 -11.17
N GLN A 12 -14.35 -9.42 -12.18
CA GLN A 12 -14.17 -7.99 -12.50
C GLN A 12 -12.70 -7.58 -12.54
N LEU A 13 -11.87 -8.34 -13.27
CA LEU A 13 -10.40 -8.15 -13.28
C LEU A 13 -9.99 -6.72 -13.65
N GLU A 14 -10.76 -6.02 -14.48
CA GLU A 14 -10.50 -4.60 -14.76
C GLU A 14 -10.52 -3.73 -13.48
N ALA A 15 -11.48 -3.96 -12.57
CA ALA A 15 -11.59 -3.22 -11.32
C ALA A 15 -10.44 -3.54 -10.35
N VAL A 16 -10.02 -4.80 -10.30
CA VAL A 16 -8.85 -5.23 -9.51
C VAL A 16 -7.57 -4.58 -10.05
N GLY A 17 -7.35 -4.64 -11.37
CA GLY A 17 -6.22 -3.99 -12.04
C GLY A 17 -6.17 -2.48 -11.79
N LYS A 18 -7.32 -1.80 -11.85
CA LYS A 18 -7.44 -0.38 -11.50
C LYS A 18 -7.03 -0.12 -10.05
N THR A 19 -7.42 -0.98 -9.12
CA THR A 19 -7.07 -0.87 -7.70
C THR A 19 -5.55 -1.00 -7.50
N TYR A 20 -4.89 -1.94 -8.18
CA TYR A 20 -3.44 -2.06 -8.19
C TYR A 20 -2.75 -0.81 -8.75
N HIS A 21 -3.20 -0.28 -9.89
CA HIS A 21 -2.63 0.94 -10.46
C HIS A 21 -2.78 2.16 -9.54
N GLN A 22 -3.92 2.29 -8.85
CA GLN A 22 -4.12 3.35 -7.86
C GLN A 22 -3.18 3.19 -6.66
N PHE A 23 -3.00 1.96 -6.17
CA PHE A 23 -2.03 1.66 -5.12
C PHE A 23 -0.62 2.07 -5.54
N ILE A 24 -0.16 1.64 -6.71
CA ILE A 24 1.15 1.98 -7.26
C ILE A 24 1.31 3.50 -7.39
N ALA A 25 0.34 4.17 -8.02
CA ALA A 25 0.39 5.61 -8.27
C ALA A 25 0.50 6.43 -6.98
N ARG A 26 -0.19 6.01 -5.91
CA ARG A 26 -0.15 6.64 -4.59
C ARG A 26 1.21 6.45 -3.93
N PHE A 27 1.64 5.21 -3.73
CA PHE A 27 2.81 4.92 -2.90
C PHE A 27 4.14 5.18 -3.60
N GLN A 28 4.19 5.14 -4.94
CA GLN A 28 5.39 5.51 -5.69
C GLN A 28 5.75 7.00 -5.49
N ARG A 29 4.77 7.88 -5.27
CA ARG A 29 4.95 9.33 -5.13
C ARG A 29 5.11 9.78 -3.68
N LEU A 30 4.65 8.98 -2.73
CA LEU A 30 4.67 9.34 -1.31
C LEU A 30 6.12 9.41 -0.78
N ARG A 31 6.48 10.55 -0.18
CA ARG A 31 7.81 10.83 0.38
C ARG A 31 7.67 11.47 1.77
N PRO A 32 7.30 10.69 2.82
CA PRO A 32 7.20 11.21 4.18
C PRO A 32 8.56 11.74 4.66
N LYS A 33 8.55 12.76 5.52
CA LYS A 33 9.75 13.51 5.95
C LYS A 33 9.96 13.54 7.46
N THR A 34 8.91 13.33 8.23
CA THR A 34 8.96 13.27 9.71
C THR A 34 8.62 11.86 10.19
N PRO A 35 9.09 11.45 11.39
CA PRO A 35 8.73 10.16 11.98
C PRO A 35 7.22 9.91 12.03
N GLU A 36 6.43 10.93 12.42
CA GLU A 36 4.97 10.86 12.40
C GLU A 36 4.42 10.58 11.00
N SER A 37 4.89 11.30 9.98
CA SER A 37 4.43 11.09 8.60
C SER A 37 4.85 9.74 8.04
N VAL A 38 6.00 9.20 8.47
CA VAL A 38 6.46 7.85 8.11
C VAL A 38 5.55 6.80 8.76
N PHE A 39 5.22 6.96 10.03
CA PHE A 39 4.24 6.11 10.72
C PHE A 39 2.89 6.09 9.99
N GLN A 40 2.34 7.27 9.69
CA GLN A 40 1.08 7.39 8.93
C GLN A 40 1.17 6.71 7.56
N ALA A 41 2.27 6.90 6.83
CA ALA A 41 2.50 6.28 5.52
C ALA A 41 2.57 4.75 5.62
N GLN A 42 3.30 4.21 6.59
CA GLN A 42 3.40 2.78 6.87
C GLN A 42 2.04 2.17 7.18
N THR A 43 1.26 2.80 8.06
CA THR A 43 -0.09 2.33 8.41
C THR A 43 -1.01 2.32 7.19
N GLN A 44 -0.99 3.38 6.37
CA GLN A 44 -1.79 3.47 5.16
C GLN A 44 -1.37 2.43 4.11
N LEU A 45 -0.06 2.17 3.96
CA LEU A 45 0.48 1.16 3.06
C LEU A 45 -0.05 -0.23 3.41
N VAL A 46 0.10 -0.65 4.66
CA VAL A 46 -0.39 -1.96 5.14
C VAL A 46 -1.92 -2.02 5.09
N HIS A 47 -2.61 -0.91 5.37
CA HIS A 47 -4.08 -0.84 5.28
C HIS A 47 -4.61 -0.95 3.85
N ALA A 48 -3.92 -0.38 2.88
CA ALA A 48 -4.29 -0.56 1.48
C ALA A 48 -3.99 -1.98 1.01
N TRP A 49 -2.81 -2.52 1.35
CA TRP A 49 -2.36 -3.84 0.89
C TRP A 49 -3.25 -4.99 1.37
N ARG A 50 -3.70 -4.96 2.63
CA ARG A 50 -4.53 -6.03 3.22
C ARG A 50 -5.89 -6.26 2.54
N LYS A 51 -6.29 -5.39 1.60
CA LYS A 51 -7.52 -5.55 0.83
C LYS A 51 -7.35 -6.51 -0.35
N PHE A 52 -6.14 -6.64 -0.90
CA PHE A 52 -5.90 -7.44 -2.10
C PHE A 52 -6.28 -8.91 -1.97
N PRO A 53 -6.08 -9.61 -0.83
CA PRO A 53 -6.55 -11.00 -0.68
C PRO A 53 -8.07 -11.19 -0.83
N PHE A 54 -8.85 -10.11 -0.67
CA PHE A 54 -10.32 -10.14 -0.84
C PHE A 54 -10.76 -9.67 -2.23
N LEU A 55 -9.85 -9.08 -3.01
CA LEU A 55 -10.14 -8.49 -4.33
C LEU A 55 -9.51 -9.32 -5.46
N ASP A 56 -8.29 -9.82 -5.28
CA ASP A 56 -7.57 -10.60 -6.28
C ASP A 56 -7.80 -12.09 -6.05
N PRO A 57 -8.35 -12.83 -7.04
CA PRO A 57 -8.53 -14.28 -6.98
C PRO A 57 -7.24 -15.11 -7.01
N ASP A 58 -6.07 -14.48 -7.15
CA ASP A 58 -4.76 -15.15 -7.28
C ASP A 58 -4.71 -16.15 -8.44
N LEU A 59 -5.29 -15.75 -9.58
CA LEU A 59 -5.28 -16.56 -10.79
C LEU A 59 -3.84 -16.73 -11.33
N PRO A 60 -3.55 -17.88 -11.98
CA PRO A 60 -2.31 -18.09 -12.71
C PRO A 60 -2.05 -16.99 -13.75
N GLU A 61 -0.79 -16.63 -13.97
CA GLU A 61 -0.42 -15.55 -14.90
C GLU A 61 -0.95 -15.75 -16.33
N THR A 62 -1.07 -17.00 -16.77
CA THR A 62 -1.60 -17.35 -18.09
C THR A 62 -3.07 -16.97 -18.29
N MET A 63 -3.81 -16.70 -17.22
CA MET A 63 -5.21 -16.28 -17.24
C MET A 63 -5.39 -14.77 -17.03
N LEU A 64 -4.29 -14.02 -16.86
CA LEU A 64 -4.33 -12.59 -16.59
C LEU A 64 -4.08 -11.77 -17.86
N PRO A 65 -4.63 -10.54 -17.93
CA PRO A 65 -4.28 -9.61 -18.98
C PRO A 65 -2.77 -9.35 -19.02
N ARG A 66 -2.23 -9.16 -20.23
CA ARG A 66 -0.82 -8.81 -20.41
C ARG A 66 -0.46 -7.53 -19.64
N GLY A 67 0.64 -7.56 -18.90
CA GLY A 67 1.10 -6.42 -18.10
C GLY A 67 0.33 -6.24 -16.79
N TRP A 68 -0.23 -7.31 -16.24
CA TRP A 68 -0.95 -7.29 -14.98
C TRP A 68 -0.07 -6.72 -13.83
N PRO A 69 -0.57 -5.74 -13.04
CA PRO A 69 0.25 -4.94 -12.14
C PRO A 69 0.60 -5.58 -10.79
N ARG A 70 0.17 -6.83 -10.53
CA ARG A 70 0.32 -7.49 -9.22
C ARG A 70 1.75 -7.49 -8.73
N SER A 71 2.69 -7.96 -9.54
CA SER A 71 4.11 -8.08 -9.15
C SER A 71 4.74 -6.71 -8.86
N SER A 72 4.51 -5.72 -9.71
CA SER A 72 5.01 -4.35 -9.49
C SER A 72 4.41 -3.70 -8.24
N ALA A 73 3.15 -4.00 -7.91
CA ALA A 73 2.54 -3.53 -6.67
C ALA A 73 3.16 -4.20 -5.44
N HIS A 74 3.48 -5.50 -5.53
CA HIS A 74 4.13 -6.25 -4.47
C HIS A 74 5.55 -5.75 -4.20
N GLU A 75 6.37 -5.60 -5.23
CA GLU A 75 7.72 -5.03 -5.12
C GLU A 75 7.70 -3.63 -4.49
N LEU A 76 6.76 -2.78 -4.89
CA LEU A 76 6.59 -1.46 -4.28
C LEU A 76 6.17 -1.56 -2.82
N PHE A 77 5.27 -2.48 -2.47
CA PHE A 77 4.85 -2.71 -1.10
C PHE A 77 6.03 -3.09 -0.23
N GLU A 78 6.81 -4.10 -0.63
CA GLU A 78 7.97 -4.57 0.11
C GLU A 78 9.01 -3.45 0.29
N ALA A 79 9.39 -2.79 -0.80
CA ALA A 79 10.39 -1.72 -0.76
C ALA A 79 9.97 -0.55 0.14
N LYS A 80 8.69 -0.16 0.13
CA LYS A 80 8.18 0.90 1.02
C LYS A 80 8.04 0.43 2.46
N HIS A 81 7.54 -0.78 2.66
CA HIS A 81 7.36 -1.36 3.98
C HIS A 81 8.70 -1.46 4.70
N GLU A 82 9.72 -2.02 4.05
CA GLU A 82 11.08 -2.12 4.58
C GLU A 82 11.66 -0.75 4.92
N ALA A 83 11.58 0.21 3.99
CA ALA A 83 12.14 1.54 4.16
C ALA A 83 11.51 2.35 5.31
N TRP A 84 10.25 2.07 5.66
CA TRP A 84 9.49 2.84 6.65
C TRP A 84 9.29 2.12 7.99
N TYR A 85 9.46 0.79 8.03
CA TYR A 85 9.10 -0.04 9.18
C TYR A 85 9.79 0.40 10.48
N ALA A 86 11.12 0.57 10.47
CA ALA A 86 11.88 0.91 11.67
C ALA A 86 11.44 2.26 12.25
N THR A 87 11.43 3.32 11.44
CA THR A 87 11.02 4.66 11.88
C THR A 87 9.56 4.71 12.35
N ALA A 88 8.65 4.00 11.67
CA ALA A 88 7.26 3.92 12.08
C ALA A 88 7.10 3.24 13.45
N ARG A 89 7.83 2.14 13.68
CA ARG A 89 7.84 1.40 14.95
C ARG A 89 8.40 2.26 16.08
N ASP A 90 9.53 2.92 15.85
CA ASP A 90 10.19 3.73 16.87
C ASP A 90 9.33 4.95 17.25
N TYR A 91 8.63 5.56 16.27
CA TYR A 91 7.64 6.61 16.53
C TYR A 91 6.50 6.10 17.41
N LEU A 92 5.94 4.92 17.11
CA LEU A 92 4.88 4.31 17.93
C LEU A 92 5.34 4.10 19.38
N MET A 93 6.53 3.54 19.60
CA MET A 93 7.09 3.32 20.94
C MET A 93 7.31 4.63 21.72
N SER A 94 7.62 5.74 21.04
CA SER A 94 7.75 7.04 21.69
C SER A 94 6.42 7.56 22.26
N LEU A 95 5.30 7.25 21.61
CA LEU A 95 3.96 7.65 22.06
C LEU A 95 3.56 6.93 23.37
N ASP A 96 3.89 5.65 23.50
CA ASP A 96 3.59 4.85 24.70
C ASP A 96 4.43 5.29 25.92
N SER A 97 5.60 5.87 25.66
CA SER A 97 6.55 6.27 26.70
C SER A 97 6.27 7.65 27.31
N GLY A 98 5.25 8.38 26.82
CA GLY A 98 4.98 9.77 27.22
C GLY A 98 6.08 10.76 26.81
N ALA A 99 7.06 10.32 26.02
CA ALA A 99 8.09 11.17 25.44
C ALA A 99 7.48 11.96 24.27
N GLU A 100 7.69 13.28 24.23
CA GLU A 100 7.29 14.08 23.08
C GLU A 100 7.99 13.53 21.82
N PRO A 101 7.24 13.04 20.82
CA PRO A 101 7.83 12.46 19.62
C PRO A 101 8.68 13.50 18.88
N ALA A 102 9.85 13.08 18.40
CA ALA A 102 10.69 13.93 17.57
C ALA A 102 9.93 14.32 16.28
N GLY A 103 9.38 15.54 16.25
CA GLY A 103 8.66 16.09 15.09
C GLY A 103 7.29 16.71 15.37
N THR A 104 6.78 16.66 16.60
CA THR A 104 5.46 17.20 16.97
C THR A 104 5.47 18.73 17.11
N ARG A 105 5.91 19.47 16.08
CA ARG A 105 5.70 20.92 16.07
C ARG A 105 4.24 21.19 15.69
N ARG A 106 3.35 21.17 16.69
CA ARG A 106 1.98 21.68 16.53
C ARG A 106 2.09 23.14 16.07
N LEU A 107 1.63 23.44 14.87
CA LEU A 107 1.33 24.81 14.46
C LEU A 107 0.19 25.29 15.37
N ARG A 108 0.52 25.93 16.50
CA ARG A 108 -0.44 26.73 17.24
C ARG A 108 -0.69 27.98 16.39
N ALA A 109 -1.88 28.05 15.79
CA ALA A 109 -2.38 29.24 15.13
C ALA A 109 -2.45 30.39 16.15
N ALA A 110 -1.93 31.55 15.75
CA ALA A 110 -2.14 32.84 16.38
C ALA A 110 -3.34 33.54 15.72
#